data_AF-A0A2V9A9V1-F1
#
_entry.id   AF-A0A2V9A9V1-F1
#
_cell.length_a   1.000
_cell.length_b   1.000
_cell.length_c   1.000
_cell.angle_alpha   90.00
_cell.angle_beta   90.00
_cell.angle_gamma   90.00
#
_symmetry.space_group_name_H-M   'P 1'
#
loop_
_entity.id
_entity.type
_entity.pdbx_description
1 polymer ?
#
loop_
_entity_poly.entity_id
_entity_poly.type
_entity_poly.pdbx_seq_one_letter_code
_entity_poly.pdbx_strand_id
1 'polypeptide(L)' 'MRPFKSIVARRAHEELGWKGPVWQRNYFERVLRDGKEFSAATRYIAENPRKWEWAHENPEFRMR' A
#
# COMPACT_ATOMS: atom_id res chain seq x y z
N MET A 1 4.40 -12.56 -0.97
CA MET A 1 3.21 -11.71 -1.23
C MET A 1 2.13 -12.31 -2.15
N ARG A 2 2.47 -13.10 -3.18
CA ARG A 2 1.46 -13.68 -4.10
C ARG A 2 0.26 -14.38 -3.42
N PRO A 3 0.44 -15.34 -2.48
CA PRO A 3 -0.70 -16.01 -1.86
C PRO A 3 -1.57 -15.05 -1.03
N PHE A 4 -0.96 -14.15 -0.27
CA PHE A 4 -1.69 -13.14 0.50
C PHE A 4 -2.55 -12.24 -0.40
N LYS A 5 -1.96 -11.67 -1.46
CA LYS A 5 -2.69 -10.83 -2.43
C LYS A 5 -3.85 -11.60 -3.06
N SER A 6 -3.67 -12.86 -3.41
CA SER A 6 -4.72 -13.70 -4.00
C SER A 6 -5.86 -13.97 -3.02
N ILE A 7 -5.55 -14.39 -1.79
CA ILE A 7 -6.56 -14.74 -0.78
C ILE A 7 -7.42 -13.53 -0.42
N VAL A 8 -6.79 -12.39 -0.16
CA VAL A 8 -7.53 -11.18 0.23
C VAL A 8 -8.34 -10.61 -0.94
N ALA A 9 -7.82 -10.68 -2.17
CA ALA A 9 -8.59 -10.24 -3.34
C ALA A 9 -9.85 -11.09 -3.54
N ARG A 10 -9.74 -12.42 -3.38
CA ARG A 10 -10.91 -13.32 -3.46
C ARG A 10 -11.97 -12.96 -2.43
N ARG A 11 -11.56 -12.74 -1.18
CA ARG A 11 -12.47 -12.30 -0.11
C ARG A 11 -13.12 -10.95 -0.43
N ALA A 12 -12.38 -9.98 -0.94
CA ALA A 12 -12.95 -8.69 -1.32
C ALA A 12 -14.00 -8.82 -2.45
N HIS A 13 -13.79 -9.73 -3.41
CA HIS A 13 -14.78 -10.01 -4.45
C HIS A 13 -16.05 -10.66 -3.89
N GLU A 14 -15.91 -11.59 -2.96
CA GLU A 14 -17.03 -12.33 -2.33
C GLU A 14 -17.79 -11.50 -1.30
N GLU A 15 -17.07 -10.84 -0.38
CA GLU A 15 -17.63 -10.16 0.79
C GLU A 15 -18.05 -8.71 0.49
N LEU A 16 -17.31 -8.01 -0.38
CA LEU A 16 -17.56 -6.60 -0.69
C LEU A 16 -18.21 -6.41 -2.06
N GLY A 17 -18.41 -7.50 -2.83
CA GLY A 17 -18.92 -7.43 -4.20
C GLY A 17 -18.02 -6.64 -5.15
N TRP A 18 -16.73 -6.46 -4.81
CA TRP A 18 -15.81 -5.64 -5.59
C TRP A 18 -15.61 -6.24 -6.98
N LYS A 19 -15.71 -5.42 -8.03
CA LYS A 19 -15.50 -5.85 -9.42
C LYS A 19 -14.28 -5.13 -9.98
N GLY A 20 -13.25 -5.90 -10.31
CA GLY A 20 -12.02 -5.40 -10.93
C GLY A 20 -10.74 -5.73 -10.16
N PRO A 21 -9.59 -5.24 -10.64
CA PRO A 21 -8.30 -5.45 -9.99
C PRO A 21 -8.29 -4.82 -8.59
N VAL A 22 -7.94 -5.61 -7.58
CA VAL A 22 -7.79 -5.12 -6.20
C VAL A 22 -6.38 -4.57 -5.96
N TRP A 23 -5.37 -5.20 -6.56
CA TRP A 23 -3.97 -4.88 -6.29
C TRP A 23 -3.29 -4.25 -7.49
N GLN A 24 -2.45 -3.25 -7.23
CA GLN A 24 -1.40 -2.83 -8.17
C GLN A 24 -0.41 -3.99 -8.41
N ARG A 25 0.19 -4.01 -9.60
CA ARG A 25 1.23 -4.98 -9.98
C ARG A 25 2.47 -4.81 -9.09
N ASN A 26 3.15 -5.92 -8.82
CA ASN A 26 4.32 -5.98 -7.94
C ASN A 26 4.04 -5.48 -6.51
N TYR A 27 5.08 -5.42 -5.69
CA TYR A 27 5.04 -4.86 -4.34
C TYR A 27 6.45 -4.38 -3.99
N PHE A 28 6.55 -3.37 -3.13
CA PHE A 28 7.84 -2.91 -2.62
C PHE A 28 8.32 -3.83 -1.50
N GLU A 29 9.58 -4.25 -1.56
CA GLU A 29 10.24 -4.97 -0.48
C GLU A 29 11.63 -4.39 -0.22
N ARG A 30 11.99 -4.31 1.06
CA ARG A 30 13.33 -3.90 1.52
C ARG A 30 13.62 -4.57 2.86
N VAL A 31 14.81 -5.13 3.00
CA VAL A 31 15.33 -5.62 4.28
C VAL A 31 15.82 -4.44 5.11
N LEU A 32 15.35 -4.33 6.34
CA LEU A 32 15.80 -3.32 7.31
C LEU A 32 17.00 -3.89 8.08
N ARG A 33 18.16 -3.24 7.96
CA ARG A 33 19.45 -3.78 8.42
C ARG A 33 19.88 -3.30 9.79
N ASP A 34 19.27 -2.23 10.27
CA ASP A 34 19.61 -1.62 11.56
C ASP A 34 18.42 -0.87 12.19
N GLY A 35 18.62 -0.40 13.42
CA GLY A 35 17.59 0.33 14.18
C GLY A 35 17.21 1.70 13.60
N LYS A 36 18.11 2.34 12.84
CA LYS A 36 17.83 3.62 12.19
C LYS A 36 16.87 3.41 11.01
N GLU A 37 17.12 2.38 10.20
CA GLU A 37 16.22 1.98 9.11
C GLU A 37 14.85 1.56 9.65
N PHE A 38 14.82 0.78 10.74
CA PHE A 38 13.57 0.42 11.41
C PHE A 38 12.78 1.65 11.87
N SER A 39 13.43 2.55 12.62
CA SER A 39 12.80 3.78 13.11
C SER A 39 12.27 4.65 11.96
N ALA A 40 13.01 4.75 10.86
CA ALA A 40 12.60 5.49 9.69
C ALA A 40 11.39 4.85 8.99
N ALA A 41 11.37 3.53 8.84
CA ALA A 41 10.25 2.80 8.22
C ALA A 41 8.97 2.91 9.05
N THR A 42 9.06 2.75 10.37
CA THR A 42 7.91 2.89 11.27
C THR A 42 7.37 4.32 11.26
N ARG A 43 8.24 5.33 11.31
CA ARG A 43 7.83 6.73 11.20
C ARG A 43 7.17 7.01 9.85
N TYR A 44 7.71 6.48 8.76
CA TYR A 44 7.10 6.61 7.44
C TYR A 44 5.67 6.05 7.43
N ILE A 45 5.43 4.85 7.96
CA ILE A 45 4.10 4.25 8.03
C ILE A 45 3.13 5.15 8.82
N ALA A 46 3.55 5.66 9.98
CA ALA A 46 2.72 6.52 10.82
C ALA A 46 2.40 7.88 10.18
N GLU A 47 3.34 8.46 9.44
CA GLU A 47 3.19 9.78 8.83
C GLU A 47 2.54 9.75 7.44
N ASN A 48 2.58 8.61 6.73
CA ASN A 48 2.11 8.51 5.35
C ASN A 48 0.66 8.96 5.14
N PRO A 49 -0.32 8.65 6.03
CA PRO A 49 -1.69 9.14 5.87
C PRO A 49 -1.77 10.67 5.80
N ARG A 50 -0.93 11.38 6.58
CA ARG A 50 -0.87 12.86 6.56
C ARG A 50 -0.22 13.41 5.30
N LYS A 51 0.52 12.58 4.57
CA LYS A 51 1.24 12.95 3.35
C LYS A 51 0.48 12.58 2.08
N TRP A 52 -0.67 11.90 2.20
CA TRP A 52 -1.43 11.40 1.06
C TRP A 52 -1.88 12.50 0.10
N GLU A 53 -2.22 13.69 0.61
CA GLU A 53 -2.66 14.82 -0.21
C GLU A 53 -1.61 15.29 -1.23
N TRP A 54 -0.33 15.03 -0.97
CA TRP A 54 0.79 15.41 -1.86
C TRP A 54 1.42 14.19 -2.56
N ALA A 55 0.82 13.01 -2.41
CA ALA A 55 1.37 11.80 -3.01
C ALA A 55 1.09 11.76 -4.51
N HIS A 56 2.08 11.37 -5.29
CA HIS A 56 1.91 11.20 -6.74
C HIS A 56 0.88 10.13 -7.07
N GLU A 57 0.64 9.15 -6.21
CA GLU A 57 -0.37 8.11 -6.42
C GLU A 57 -1.80 8.58 -6.12
N ASN A 58 -1.95 9.74 -5.48
CA ASN A 58 -3.26 10.31 -5.17
C ASN A 58 -3.90 10.88 -6.46
N PRO A 59 -5.04 10.35 -6.93
CA PRO A 59 -5.72 10.86 -8.11
C PRO A 59 -6.08 12.35 -7.99
N GLU A 60 -6.46 12.81 -6.80
CA GLU A 60 -6.82 14.21 -6.54
C GLU A 60 -5.61 15.15 -6.67
N PHE A 61 -4.41 14.67 -6.33
CA PHE A 61 -3.17 15.43 -6.50
C PHE A 61 -2.79 15.55 -7.98
N ARG A 62 -2.98 14.49 -8.78
CA ARG A 62 -2.65 14.49 -10.22
C ARG A 62 -3.55 15.37 -11.08
N MET A 63 -4.73 15.75 -10.59
CA MET A 63 -5.69 16.60 -11.32
C MET A 63 -5.47 18.10 -11.09
N ARG A 64 -4.54 18.49 -10.23
CA ARG A 64 -4.13 19.88 -9.97
C ARG A 64 -2.91 20.24 -10.81
#